data_AF-A0A7N4PLD8-F1
#
_entry.id   AF-A0A7N4PLD8-F1
#
_cell.length_a   1.000
_cell.length_b   1.000
_cell.length_c   1.000
_cell.angle_alpha   90.00
_cell.angle_beta   90.00
_cell.angle_gamma   90.00
#
_symmetry.space_group_name_H-M   'P 1'
#
loop_
_entity.id
_entity.type
_entity.pdbx_description
1 polymer ?
#
loop_
_entity_poly.entity_id
_entity_poly.type
_entity_poly.pdbx_seq_one_letter_code
_entity_poly.pdbx_strand_id
1 'polypeptide(L)'
;MARDYDHLFKLLIIGDSGSYITTIGVDFKIRTVEINGEKVKLQIWDTAGQERFRTITSTYYRGTHGVIVVYDVTSAESFVNVKRWLHEINQNCDDVCRILVGNKNDDPERKVVETEDAYKFAGQMGIQLFETSAKENVNVEEMFNCITELVLRAKKENLAKQQQQQQNDVVKLTKNSKRKKRCC
;
A
#
# COMPACT_ATOMS: atom_id res chain seq x y z
N MET A 1 5.76 28.52 -4.41
CA MET A 1 5.60 28.16 -2.99
C MET A 1 6.31 26.83 -2.78
N ALA A 2 7.31 26.78 -1.91
CA ALA A 2 8.01 25.53 -1.61
C ALA A 2 7.02 24.54 -0.97
N ARG A 3 7.03 23.28 -1.42
CA ARG A 3 6.22 22.24 -0.78
C ARG A 3 6.75 22.04 0.64
N ASP A 4 5.85 21.88 1.60
CA ASP A 4 6.14 21.64 3.02
C ASP A 4 6.53 20.17 3.31
N TYR A 5 6.67 19.35 2.27
CA TYR A 5 6.99 17.93 2.31
C TYR A 5 7.91 17.53 1.15
N ASP A 6 8.71 16.49 1.38
CA ASP A 6 9.61 15.89 0.37
C ASP A 6 8.84 14.90 -0.52
N HIS A 7 7.91 14.16 0.08
CA HIS A 7 7.15 13.10 -0.59
C HIS A 7 5.65 13.17 -0.28
N LEU A 8 4.83 12.81 -1.26
CA LEU A 8 3.38 12.68 -1.13
C LEU A 8 3.01 11.26 -1.57
N PHE A 9 2.36 10.50 -0.69
CA PHE A 9 1.89 9.16 -1.00
C PHE A 9 0.40 9.02 -0.75
N LYS A 10 -0.26 8.33 -1.67
CA LYS A 10 -1.65 7.92 -1.57
C LYS A 10 -1.70 6.49 -1.04
N LEU A 11 -2.29 6.31 0.14
CA LEU A 11 -2.57 5.02 0.74
C LEU A 11 -4.07 4.73 0.66
N LEU A 12 -4.42 3.49 0.36
CA LEU A 12 -5.81 3.02 0.29
C LEU A 12 -6.02 1.93 1.34
N ILE A 13 -7.05 2.07 2.15
CA ILE A 13 -7.48 1.04 3.10
C ILE A 13 -8.68 0.31 2.50
N ILE A 14 -8.57 -1.01 2.39
CA ILE A 14 -9.63 -1.90 1.90
C ILE A 14 -9.79 -3.07 2.87
N GLY A 15 -10.97 -3.67 2.89
CA GLY A 15 -11.29 -4.79 3.77
C GLY A 15 -12.78 -4.92 3.97
N ASP A 16 -13.20 -5.98 4.65
CA ASP A 16 -14.62 -6.17 4.97
C ASP A 16 -15.07 -5.18 6.05
N SER A 17 -16.31 -4.68 5.93
CA SER A 17 -16.85 -3.73 6.91
C SER A 17 -17.08 -4.39 8.27
N GLY A 18 -16.51 -3.80 9.32
CA GLY A 18 -16.89 -4.10 10.69
C GLY A 18 -18.29 -3.59 11.05
N SER A 19 -18.91 -4.19 12.06
CA SER A 19 -20.31 -3.96 12.46
C SER A 19 -20.63 -2.58 13.07
N TYR A 20 -19.65 -1.70 13.27
CA TYR A 20 -19.85 -0.41 13.92
C TYR A 20 -19.54 0.74 12.98
N ILE A 21 -20.59 1.47 12.62
CA ILE A 21 -20.62 2.66 11.75
C ILE A 21 -20.08 2.38 10.35
N THR A 22 -21.01 2.10 9.43
CA THR A 22 -20.67 1.95 8.01
C THR A 22 -20.19 3.28 7.44
N THR A 23 -18.94 3.35 6.96
CA THR A 23 -18.48 4.45 6.12
C THR A 23 -19.40 4.55 4.90
N ILE A 24 -20.05 5.69 4.70
CA ILE A 24 -20.83 5.95 3.48
C ILE A 24 -19.89 6.59 2.47
N GLY A 25 -19.48 5.83 1.44
CA GLY A 25 -18.55 6.30 0.42
C GLY A 25 -17.08 6.13 0.80
N VAL A 26 -16.32 7.23 0.88
CA VAL A 26 -14.89 7.24 1.19
C VAL A 26 -14.59 8.35 2.20
N ASP A 27 -13.83 8.06 3.26
CA ASP A 27 -13.25 9.10 4.12
C ASP A 27 -11.80 9.36 3.72
N PHE A 28 -11.35 10.59 3.91
CA PHE A 28 -10.04 11.05 3.50
C PHE A 28 -9.35 11.77 4.66
N LYS A 29 -8.16 11.30 5.03
CA LYS A 29 -7.30 11.92 6.04
C LYS A 29 -5.93 12.23 5.48
N ILE A 30 -5.37 13.35 5.92
CA ILE A 30 -3.98 13.72 5.65
C ILE A 30 -3.19 13.64 6.95
N ARG A 31 -2.05 12.94 6.92
CA ARG A 31 -1.06 12.93 7.98
C ARG A 31 0.32 13.16 7.39
N THR A 32 1.19 13.86 8.12
CA THR A 32 2.59 14.01 7.75
C THR A 32 3.42 13.25 8.76
N VAL A 33 4.30 12.37 8.28
CA VAL A 33 5.24 11.59 9.08
C VAL A 33 6.66 11.92 8.63
N GLU A 34 7.64 11.73 9.51
CA GLU A 34 9.06 11.90 9.19
C GLU A 34 9.72 10.53 9.18
N ILE A 35 10.29 10.13 8.04
CA ILE A 35 10.93 8.81 7.87
C ILE A 35 12.34 9.05 7.32
N ASN A 36 13.35 8.60 8.06
CA ASN A 36 14.76 8.79 7.71
C ASN A 36 15.14 10.26 7.43
N GLY A 37 14.54 11.21 8.16
CA GLY A 37 14.75 12.65 8.00
C GLY A 37 14.02 13.28 6.79
N GLU A 38 13.23 12.50 6.06
CA GLU A 38 12.39 12.97 4.95
C GLU A 38 10.94 13.16 5.42
N LYS A 39 10.34 14.31 5.11
CA LYS A 39 8.95 14.61 5.43
C LYS A 39 8.02 14.00 4.38
N VAL A 40 7.23 13.02 4.81
CA VAL A 40 6.30 12.29 3.95
C VAL A 40 4.87 12.65 4.31
N LYS A 41 4.15 13.24 3.36
CA LYS A 41 2.71 13.52 3.48
C LYS A 41 1.92 12.32 2.97
N LEU A 42 1.13 11.71 3.84
CA LEU A 42 0.24 10.59 3.57
C LEU A 42 -1.17 11.09 3.32
N GLN A 43 -1.73 10.65 2.21
CA GLN A 43 -3.13 10.79 1.83
C GLN A 43 -3.81 9.44 2.01
N ILE A 44 -4.51 9.27 3.13
CA ILE A 44 -5.13 8.01 3.53
C ILE A 44 -6.59 8.04 3.08
N TRP A 45 -6.94 7.12 2.21
CA TRP A 45 -8.29 6.92 1.69
C TRP A 45 -8.89 5.69 2.36
N ASP A 46 -9.87 5.90 3.22
CA ASP A 46 -10.61 4.82 3.89
C ASP A 46 -11.89 4.53 3.10
N THR A 47 -11.98 3.31 2.55
CA THR A 47 -13.11 2.92 1.68
C THR A 47 -14.17 2.15 2.46
N ALA A 48 -15.44 2.35 2.10
CA ALA A 48 -16.51 1.51 2.60
C ALA A 48 -16.33 0.06 2.12
N GLY A 49 -16.10 -0.87 3.05
CA GLY A 49 -16.04 -2.32 2.78
C GLY A 49 -17.36 -2.98 2.40
N GLN A 50 -18.45 -2.21 2.22
CA GLN A 50 -19.74 -2.76 1.80
C GLN A 50 -19.74 -3.04 0.30
N GLU A 51 -20.12 -4.26 -0.04
CA GLU A 51 -20.23 -4.76 -1.41
C GLU A 51 -21.07 -3.88 -2.35
N ARG A 52 -22.09 -3.18 -1.82
CA ARG A 52 -22.96 -2.28 -2.56
C ARG A 52 -22.24 -1.02 -3.08
N PHE A 53 -21.07 -0.69 -2.55
CA PHE A 53 -20.25 0.45 -3.00
C PHE A 53 -18.98 0.04 -3.76
N ARG A 54 -18.77 -1.27 -4.01
CA ARG A 54 -17.54 -1.77 -4.68
C ARG A 54 -17.34 -1.27 -6.11
N THR A 55 -18.42 -0.92 -6.82
CA THR A 55 -18.32 -0.30 -8.15
C THR A 55 -17.60 1.05 -8.13
N ILE A 56 -17.61 1.76 -6.99
CA ILE A 56 -16.94 3.04 -6.81
C ILE A 56 -15.43 2.84 -6.49
N THR A 57 -15.05 1.67 -5.97
CA THR A 57 -13.70 1.38 -5.47
C THR A 57 -12.63 1.39 -6.56
N SER A 58 -12.96 0.99 -7.79
CA SER A 58 -12.04 1.02 -8.95
C SER A 58 -11.38 2.40 -9.17
N THR A 59 -12.16 3.47 -8.96
CA THR A 59 -11.67 4.86 -9.13
C THR A 59 -10.63 5.24 -8.07
N TYR A 60 -10.70 4.64 -6.88
CA TYR A 60 -9.76 4.93 -5.79
C TYR A 60 -8.43 4.22 -5.93
N TYR A 61 -8.32 3.16 -6.73
CA TYR A 61 -7.03 2.52 -7.01
C TYR A 61 -6.10 3.38 -7.87
N ARG A 62 -6.65 4.32 -8.66
CA ARG A 62 -5.83 5.18 -9.53
C ARG A 62 -4.88 6.05 -8.71
N GLY A 63 -3.58 5.92 -9.01
CA GLY A 63 -2.52 6.69 -8.35
C GLY A 63 -2.24 6.27 -6.90
N THR A 64 -2.73 5.10 -6.48
CA THR A 64 -2.42 4.53 -5.18
C THR A 64 -0.99 4.00 -5.17
N HIS A 65 -0.26 4.33 -4.11
CA HIS A 65 1.14 3.92 -3.93
C HIS A 65 1.25 2.73 -2.98
N GLY A 66 0.37 2.65 -1.98
CA GLY A 66 0.28 1.54 -1.05
C GLY A 66 -1.17 1.17 -0.72
N VAL A 67 -1.44 -0.12 -0.56
CA VAL A 67 -2.74 -0.65 -0.15
C VAL A 67 -2.60 -1.39 1.17
N ILE A 68 -3.46 -1.06 2.12
CA ILE A 68 -3.60 -1.71 3.42
C ILE A 68 -4.83 -2.60 3.34
N VAL A 69 -4.62 -3.92 3.38
CA VAL A 69 -5.70 -4.91 3.35
C VAL A 69 -6.00 -5.32 4.77
N VAL A 70 -7.22 -5.04 5.23
CA VAL A 70 -7.62 -5.24 6.62
C VAL A 70 -8.61 -6.41 6.70
N TYR A 71 -8.38 -7.31 7.65
CA TYR A 71 -9.35 -8.29 8.11
C TYR A 71 -9.52 -8.16 9.63
N ASP A 72 -10.57 -8.77 10.16
CA ASP A 72 -10.85 -8.82 11.59
C ASP A 72 -10.41 -10.18 12.14
N VAL A 73 -9.51 -10.20 13.13
CA VAL A 73 -9.00 -11.46 13.71
C VAL A 73 -10.09 -12.28 14.40
N THR A 74 -11.22 -11.67 14.72
CA THR A 74 -12.41 -12.31 15.31
C THR A 74 -13.42 -12.79 14.25
N SER A 75 -13.14 -12.61 12.96
CA SER A 75 -13.99 -13.05 11.84
C SER A 75 -13.22 -13.84 10.79
N ALA A 76 -13.38 -15.16 10.80
CA ALA A 76 -12.80 -16.05 9.81
C ALA A 76 -13.24 -15.73 8.37
N GLU A 77 -14.50 -15.29 8.19
CA GLU A 77 -15.02 -14.86 6.90
C GLU A 77 -14.22 -13.69 6.32
N SER A 78 -13.93 -12.68 7.15
CA SER A 78 -13.14 -11.52 6.72
C SER A 78 -11.73 -11.91 6.26
N PHE A 79 -11.13 -12.91 6.89
CA PHE A 79 -9.82 -13.44 6.51
C PHE A 79 -9.88 -14.23 5.19
N VAL A 80 -10.92 -15.04 4.98
CA VAL A 80 -11.14 -15.75 3.71
C VAL A 80 -11.28 -14.75 2.55
N ASN A 81 -11.96 -13.63 2.78
CA ASN A 81 -12.18 -12.59 1.78
C ASN A 81 -10.90 -11.80 1.42
N VAL A 82 -9.81 -11.89 2.19
CA VAL A 82 -8.52 -11.25 1.86
C VAL A 82 -8.02 -11.63 0.48
N LYS A 83 -8.16 -12.90 0.07
CA LYS A 83 -7.76 -13.36 -1.28
C LYS A 83 -8.48 -12.59 -2.39
N ARG A 84 -9.76 -12.28 -2.18
CA ARG A 84 -10.58 -11.51 -3.11
C ARG A 84 -10.07 -10.07 -3.21
N TRP A 85 -9.76 -9.45 -2.07
CA TRP A 85 -9.19 -8.10 -2.03
C TRP A 85 -7.83 -8.03 -2.73
N LEU A 86 -6.95 -8.99 -2.47
CA LEU A 86 -5.65 -9.08 -3.17
C LEU A 86 -5.82 -9.25 -4.69
N HIS A 87 -6.81 -10.04 -5.12
CA HIS A 87 -7.14 -10.19 -6.54
C HIS A 87 -7.63 -8.86 -7.15
N GLU A 88 -8.47 -8.11 -6.44
CA GLU A 88 -8.95 -6.80 -6.89
C GLU A 88 -7.80 -5.80 -7.05
N ILE A 89 -6.83 -5.79 -6.13
CA ILE A 89 -5.61 -4.98 -6.26
C ILE A 89 -4.85 -5.35 -7.54
N ASN A 90 -4.64 -6.65 -7.80
CA ASN A 90 -3.92 -7.11 -8.99
C ASN A 90 -4.62 -6.71 -10.30
N GLN A 91 -5.95 -6.55 -10.29
CA GLN A 91 -6.71 -6.15 -11.48
C GLN A 91 -6.66 -4.63 -11.74
N ASN A 92 -6.44 -3.82 -10.70
CA ASN A 92 -6.56 -2.36 -10.78
C ASN A 92 -5.22 -1.63 -10.59
N CYS A 93 -4.15 -2.33 -10.16
CA CYS A 93 -2.83 -1.75 -9.89
C CYS A 93 -1.70 -2.64 -10.40
N ASP A 94 -0.79 -2.06 -11.19
CA ASP A 94 0.37 -2.78 -11.72
C ASP A 94 1.53 -2.91 -10.70
N ASP A 95 1.90 -1.81 -10.03
CA ASP A 95 3.02 -1.75 -9.08
C ASP A 95 2.61 -0.97 -7.82
N VAL A 96 2.11 -1.70 -6.82
CA VAL A 96 1.62 -1.10 -5.58
C VAL A 96 2.11 -1.89 -4.38
N CYS A 97 2.63 -1.20 -3.37
CA CYS A 97 3.04 -1.83 -2.12
C CYS A 97 1.81 -2.31 -1.34
N ARG A 98 1.92 -3.44 -0.65
CA ARG A 98 0.78 -4.07 0.03
C ARG A 98 1.20 -4.50 1.42
N ILE A 99 0.28 -4.36 2.36
CA ILE A 99 0.42 -4.88 3.72
C ILE A 99 -0.90 -5.51 4.15
N LEU A 100 -0.81 -6.62 4.88
CA LEU A 100 -1.95 -7.30 5.48
C LEU A 100 -2.06 -6.90 6.95
N VAL A 101 -3.28 -6.60 7.39
CA VAL A 101 -3.56 -6.15 8.75
C VAL A 101 -4.68 -6.97 9.37
N GLY A 102 -4.38 -7.72 10.42
CA GLY A 102 -5.37 -8.35 11.29
C GLY A 102 -5.75 -7.39 12.41
N ASN A 103 -6.86 -6.68 12.24
CA ASN A 103 -7.33 -5.70 13.21
C ASN A 103 -8.20 -6.35 14.30
N LYS A 104 -8.49 -5.60 15.38
CA LYS A 104 -9.24 -6.03 16.57
C LYS A 104 -8.55 -7.11 17.40
N ASN A 105 -7.23 -7.14 17.39
CA ASN A 105 -6.43 -8.04 18.21
C ASN A 105 -6.35 -7.56 19.68
N ASP A 106 -7.50 -7.24 20.27
CA ASP A 106 -7.67 -6.81 21.67
C ASP A 106 -8.46 -7.81 22.53
N ASP A 107 -9.08 -8.82 21.93
CA ASP A 107 -9.84 -9.86 22.63
C ASP A 107 -9.35 -11.27 22.22
N PRO A 108 -8.46 -11.88 23.03
CA PRO A 108 -7.93 -13.22 22.74
C PRO A 108 -9.01 -14.32 22.74
N GLU A 109 -10.10 -14.18 23.51
CA GLU A 109 -11.14 -15.22 23.60
C GLU A 109 -12.00 -15.28 22.34
N ARG A 110 -12.13 -14.15 21.65
CA ARG A 110 -12.89 -14.03 20.40
C ARG A 110 -12.03 -14.20 19.16
N LYS A 111 -10.72 -14.34 19.30
CA LYS A 111 -9.81 -14.54 18.18
C LYS A 111 -10.06 -15.91 17.55
N VAL A 112 -10.32 -15.91 16.24
CA VAL A 112 -10.59 -17.14 15.46
C VAL A 112 -9.58 -17.35 14.33
N VAL A 113 -8.83 -16.30 13.97
CA VAL A 113 -7.74 -16.37 12.99
C VAL A 113 -6.43 -16.46 13.74
N GLU A 114 -5.82 -17.64 13.73
CA GLU A 114 -4.54 -17.89 14.40
C GLU A 114 -3.42 -17.07 13.73
N THR A 115 -2.56 -16.48 14.57
CA THR A 115 -1.44 -15.65 14.12
C THR A 115 -0.53 -16.42 13.17
N GLU A 116 -0.25 -17.69 13.46
CA GLU A 116 0.59 -18.53 12.62
C GLU A 116 0.03 -18.74 11.21
N ASP A 117 -1.28 -18.94 11.09
CA ASP A 117 -1.92 -19.19 9.80
C ASP A 117 -2.03 -17.92 8.97
N ALA A 118 -2.28 -16.78 9.62
CA ALA A 118 -2.19 -15.47 9.00
C ALA A 118 -0.77 -15.18 8.49
N TYR A 119 0.27 -15.48 9.29
CA TYR A 119 1.67 -15.32 8.88
C TYR A 119 2.05 -16.23 7.71
N LYS A 120 1.64 -17.51 7.75
CA LYS A 120 1.86 -18.45 6.63
C LYS A 120 1.21 -17.93 5.35
N PHE A 121 -0.03 -17.44 5.43
CA PHE A 121 -0.72 -16.85 4.29
C PHE A 121 0.00 -15.60 3.76
N ALA A 122 0.40 -14.68 4.65
CA ALA A 122 1.13 -13.48 4.27
C ALA A 122 2.46 -13.81 3.57
N GLY A 123 3.20 -14.80 4.08
CA GLY A 123 4.42 -15.32 3.48
C GLY A 123 4.20 -15.91 2.09
N GLN A 124 3.12 -16.68 1.88
CA GLN A 124 2.75 -17.20 0.56
C GLN A 124 2.44 -16.09 -0.46
N MET A 125 1.83 -15.00 0.00
CA MET A 125 1.47 -13.86 -0.84
C MET A 125 2.62 -12.85 -1.00
N GLY A 126 3.73 -13.02 -0.29
CA GLY A 126 4.88 -12.11 -0.31
C GLY A 126 4.58 -10.73 0.30
N ILE A 127 3.66 -10.65 1.27
CA ILE A 127 3.27 -9.40 1.95
C ILE A 127 3.57 -9.50 3.45
N GLN A 128 3.82 -8.36 4.09
CA GLN A 128 3.99 -8.30 5.54
C GLN A 128 2.63 -8.35 6.24
N LEU A 129 2.60 -8.95 7.44
CA LEU A 129 1.43 -9.00 8.31
C LEU A 129 1.68 -8.18 9.58
N PHE A 130 0.69 -7.37 9.96
CA PHE A 130 0.60 -6.72 11.26
C PHE A 130 -0.71 -7.12 11.94
N GLU A 131 -0.64 -7.57 13.19
CA GLU A 131 -1.84 -7.67 14.03
C GLU A 131 -1.96 -6.39 14.85
N THR A 132 -3.10 -5.71 14.75
CA THR A 132 -3.33 -4.39 15.33
C THR A 132 -4.58 -4.37 16.19
N SER A 133 -4.62 -3.44 17.14
CA SER A 133 -5.88 -3.00 17.75
C SER A 133 -6.00 -1.50 17.60
N ALA A 134 -6.91 -1.06 16.72
CA ALA A 134 -7.27 0.34 16.62
C ALA A 134 -7.90 0.90 17.91
N LYS A 135 -8.51 0.03 18.73
CA LYS A 135 -9.14 0.37 20.00
C LYS A 135 -8.09 0.69 21.08
N GLU A 136 -7.10 -0.17 21.22
CA GLU A 136 -6.02 -0.03 22.21
C GLU A 136 -4.80 0.73 21.66
N ASN A 137 -4.86 1.19 20.40
CA ASN A 137 -3.77 1.85 19.68
C ASN A 137 -2.47 1.02 19.63
N VAL A 138 -2.59 -0.29 19.41
CA VAL A 138 -1.47 -1.23 19.33
C VAL A 138 -1.10 -1.51 17.88
N ASN A 139 0.18 -1.40 17.54
CA ASN A 139 0.77 -1.65 16.21
C ASN A 139 0.21 -0.78 15.06
N VAL A 140 -0.60 0.24 15.37
CA VAL A 140 -1.22 1.11 14.34
C VAL A 140 -0.17 2.00 13.69
N GLU A 141 0.66 2.65 14.50
CA GLU A 141 1.71 3.56 14.01
C GLU A 141 2.80 2.79 13.27
N GLU A 142 3.22 1.66 13.82
CA GLU A 142 4.21 0.76 13.24
C GLU A 142 3.77 0.23 11.87
N MET A 143 2.49 -0.13 11.74
CA MET A 143 1.91 -0.56 10.46
C MET A 143 1.97 0.56 9.42
N PHE A 144 1.57 1.79 9.78
CA PHE A 144 1.62 2.94 8.88
C PHE A 144 3.07 3.33 8.50
N ASN A 145 4.00 3.27 9.45
CA ASN A 145 5.41 3.53 9.19
C ASN A 145 5.99 2.48 8.23
N CYS A 146 5.68 1.19 8.45
CA CYS A 146 6.14 0.10 7.59
C CYS A 146 5.68 0.27 6.13
N ILE A 147 4.38 0.48 5.88
CA ILE A 147 3.89 0.67 4.51
C ILE A 147 4.47 1.93 3.87
N THR A 148 4.70 2.98 4.66
CA THR A 148 5.31 4.22 4.15
C THR A 148 6.76 4.00 3.74
N GLU A 149 7.55 3.28 4.54
CA GLU A 149 8.91 2.87 4.18
C GLU A 149 8.96 2.00 2.93
N LEU A 150 8.03 1.04 2.79
CA LEU A 150 7.92 0.20 1.60
C LEU A 150 7.70 1.03 0.34
N VAL A 151 6.75 1.96 0.40
CA VAL A 151 6.42 2.86 -0.72
C VAL A 151 7.59 3.80 -1.04
N LEU A 152 8.23 4.33 0.00
CA LEU A 152 9.38 5.22 -0.15
C LEU A 152 10.55 4.52 -0.84
N ARG A 153 10.86 3.29 -0.41
CA ARG A 153 11.88 2.44 -1.03
C ARG A 153 11.54 2.13 -2.49
N ALA A 154 10.31 1.70 -2.79
CA ALA A 154 9.87 1.40 -4.15
C ALA A 154 10.02 2.63 -5.07
N LYS A 155 9.66 3.82 -4.59
CA LYS A 155 9.87 5.07 -5.33
C LYS A 155 11.36 5.35 -5.61
N LYS A 156 12.23 5.19 -4.61
CA LYS A 156 13.68 5.42 -4.76
C LYS A 156 14.31 4.43 -5.76
N GLU A 157 13.91 3.16 -5.71
CA GLU A 157 14.35 2.13 -6.66
C GLU A 157 13.90 2.43 -8.09
N ASN A 158 12.64 2.86 -8.27
CA ASN A 158 12.11 3.21 -9.59
C ASN A 158 12.82 4.45 -10.18
N LEU A 159 13.16 5.43 -9.35
CA LEU A 159 13.98 6.58 -9.76
C LEU A 159 15.39 6.15 -10.19
N ALA A 160 16.05 5.27 -9.43
CA ALA A 160 17.38 4.77 -9.76
C ALA A 160 17.40 3.99 -11.09
N LYS A 161 16.40 3.13 -11.32
CA LYS A 161 16.24 2.38 -12.58
C LYS A 161 16.08 3.32 -13.79
N GLN A 162 15.27 4.37 -13.66
CA GLN A 162 15.05 5.36 -14.72
C GLN A 162 16.34 6.13 -15.07
N GLN A 163 17.13 6.52 -14.05
CA GLN A 163 18.41 7.21 -14.27
C GLN A 163 19.42 6.31 -15.00
N GLN A 164 19.52 5.03 -14.62
CA GLN A 164 20.40 4.07 -15.30
C GLN A 164 19.98 3.82 -16.76
N GLN A 165 18.67 3.75 -17.04
CA GLN A 165 18.15 3.61 -18.40
C GLN A 165 18.49 4.82 -19.27
N GLN A 166 18.27 6.04 -18.76
CA GLN A 166 18.61 7.27 -19.47
C GLN A 166 20.10 7.37 -19.77
N GLN A 167 20.97 6.99 -18.80
CA GLN A 167 22.41 7.01 -19.01
C GLN A 167 22.86 6.01 -20.09
N ASN A 168 22.25 4.82 -20.12
CA ASN A 168 22.53 3.82 -21.15
C ASN A 168 22.07 4.25 -22.55
N ASP A 169 20.93 4.92 -22.68
CA ASP A 169 20.43 5.41 -23.97
C ASP A 169 21.26 6.59 -24.52
N VAL A 170 21.72 7.50 -23.65
CA VAL A 170 22.66 8.58 -24.02
C VAL A 170 23.99 8.00 -24.53
N VAL A 171 24.53 6.96 -23.88
CA VAL A 171 25.76 6.29 -24.33
C VAL A 171 25.57 5.58 -25.68
N LYS A 172 24.40 4.99 -25.94
CA LYS A 172 24.09 4.36 -27.25
C LYS A 172 23.97 5.40 -28.37
N LEU A 173 23.29 6.52 -28.15
CA LEU A 173 23.15 7.61 -29.13
C LEU A 173 24.49 8.24 -29.49
N THR A 174 25.36 8.49 -28.49
CA THR A 174 26.70 9.03 -28.73
C THR A 174 27.63 8.05 -29.46
N LYS A 175 27.52 6.73 -29.22
CA LYS A 175 28.24 5.71 -29.99
C LYS A 175 27.77 5.66 -31.45
N ASN A 176 26.48 5.79 -31.73
CA ASN A 176 25.96 5.83 -33.10
C ASN A 176 26.31 7.12 -33.85
N SER A 177 26.38 8.27 -33.16
CA SER A 177 26.84 9.55 -33.73
C SER A 177 28.31 9.50 -34.18
N LYS A 178 29.19 8.87 -33.39
CA LYS A 178 30.62 8.70 -33.76
C LYS A 178 30.84 7.79 -34.97
N ARG A 179 29.88 6.93 -35.32
CA ARG A 179 29.97 6.00 -36.45
C ARG A 179 29.59 6.62 -37.80
N LYS A 180 29.02 7.84 -37.83
CA LYS A 180 28.57 8.55 -39.05
C LYS A 180 29.53 9.62 -39.58
N LYS A 181 30.73 9.80 -39.02
CA LYS A 181 31.77 10.67 -39.61
C LYS A 181 32.81 9.84 -40.38
N ARG A 182 32.46 9.40 -41.59
CA ARG A 182 33.42 9.10 -42.66
C ARG A 182 32.89 9.62 -44.00
N CYS A 183 33.64 10.60 -44.54
CA CYS A 183 33.82 11.04 -45.92
C CYS A 183 32.60 11.28 -46.83
N CYS A 184 32.52 12.47 -47.44
CA CYS A 184 33.20 12.81 -48.70
C CYS A 184 33.64 14.28 -48.64
#